data_AF-A0A6N9R3E0-F1
#
_entry.id   AF-A0A6N9R3E0-F1
#
_cell.length_a   1.000
_cell.length_b   1.000
_cell.length_c   1.000
_cell.angle_alpha   90.00
_cell.angle_beta   90.00
_cell.angle_gamma   90.00
#
_symmetry.space_group_name_H-M   'P 1'
#
loop_
_entity.id
_entity.type
_entity.pdbx_description
1 polymer ?
#
loop_
_entity_poly.entity_id
_entity_poly.type
_entity_poly.pdbx_seq_one_letter_code
_entity_poly.pdbx_strand_id
1 'polypeptide(L)' 'FCIGGGALYREALPRATTLHLTEIARAFPGDAYFPALDRSEWRETARERRTHTGPDGFEYAFATYERAAG' A
#
# COMPACT_ATOMS: atom_id res chain seq x y z
N PHE A 1 -12.62 5.50 5.79
CA PHE A 1 -11.43 5.36 4.93
C PHE A 1 -10.52 6.56 5.14
N CYS A 2 -9.22 6.33 5.34
CA CYS A 2 -8.19 7.38 5.40
C CYS A 2 -7.44 7.40 4.06
N ILE A 3 -7.46 8.53 3.35
CA ILE A 3 -6.90 8.65 1.99
C ILE A 3 -5.65 9.55 1.93
N GLY A 4 -5.03 9.84 3.08
CA GLY A 4 -3.74 10.54 3.17
C GLY A 4 -3.84 12.04 3.42
N GLY A 5 -2.74 12.79 3.36
CA GLY A 5 -1.37 12.38 2.95
C GLY A 5 -0.51 11.73 4.06
N GLY A 6 0.81 11.73 3.87
CA GLY A 6 1.78 10.98 4.71
C GLY A 6 1.69 11.23 6.23
N ALA A 7 1.40 12.46 6.67
CA ALA A 7 1.19 12.75 8.09
C ALA A 7 -0.05 12.06 8.66
N LEU A 8 -1.16 12.09 7.90
CA LEU A 8 -2.42 11.44 8.29
C LEU A 8 -2.27 9.92 8.31
N TYR A 9 -1.54 9.34 7.36
CA TYR A 9 -1.26 7.91 7.36
C TYR A 9 -0.48 7.47 8.60
N ARG A 10 0.51 8.25 9.07
CA ARG A 10 1.25 7.93 10.30
C ARG A 10 0.37 7.89 11.54
N GLU A 11 -0.61 8.79 11.63
CA GLU A 11 -1.55 8.81 12.77
C GLU A 11 -2.62 7.72 12.66
N ALA A 12 -3.07 7.41 11.44
CA ALA A 12 -4.12 6.44 11.20
C ALA A 12 -3.64 4.98 11.24
N LEU A 13 -2.41 4.68 10.79
CA LEU A 13 -1.90 3.31 10.63
C LEU A 13 -1.99 2.45 11.90
N PRO A 14 -1.67 2.96 13.12
CA PRO A 14 -1.81 2.18 14.35
C PRO A 14 -3.25 1.75 14.67
N ARG A 15 -4.26 2.48 14.16
CA ARG A 15 -5.69 2.21 14.37
C ARG A 15 -6.32 1.46 13.20
N ALA A 16 -5.59 1.28 12.10
CA ALA A 16 -6.10 0.61 10.91
C ALA A 16 -6.19 -0.90 11.14
N THR A 17 -7.29 -1.50 10.68
CA THR A 17 -7.48 -2.95 10.63
C THR A 17 -7.22 -3.51 9.23
N THR A 18 -7.36 -2.66 8.20
CA THR A 18 -7.30 -3.03 6.79
C THR A 18 -6.56 -1.95 6.00
N LEU A 19 -5.71 -2.35 5.07
CA LEU A 19 -5.07 -1.47 4.10
C LEU A 19 -5.46 -1.91 2.69
N HIS A 20 -5.86 -0.96 1.86
CA HIS A 20 -5.99 -1.15 0.42
C HIS A 20 -4.87 -0.36 -0.24
N LEU A 21 -3.88 -1.06 -0.78
CA LEU A 21 -2.68 -0.48 -1.38
C LEU A 21 -2.65 -0.78 -2.87
N THR A 22 -2.28 0.23 -3.66
CA THR A 22 -1.84 0.05 -5.03
C THR A 22 -0.32 0.02 -5.03
N GLU A 23 0.27 -1.16 -5.13
CA GLU A 23 1.72 -1.32 -5.20
C GLU A 23 2.17 -1.24 -6.66
N ILE A 24 2.93 -0.21 -7.01
CA ILE A 24 3.48 -0.05 -8.36
C ILE A 24 4.90 -0.63 -8.38
N ALA A 25 5.17 -1.58 -9.26
CA ALA A 25 6.46 -2.24 -9.42
C ALA A 25 7.45 -1.38 -10.23
N ARG A 26 7.52 -0.08 -9.91
CA ARG A 26 8.41 0.90 -10.53
C ARG A 26 8.74 1.99 -9.51
N ALA A 27 10.00 2.42 -9.48
CA ALA A 27 10.42 3.54 -8.65
C ALA A 27 10.09 4.87 -9.34
N PHE A 28 9.61 5.83 -8.55
CA PHE A 28 9.35 7.21 -8.98
C PHE A 28 10.03 8.18 -8.00
N PRO A 29 10.52 9.33 -8.46
CA PRO A 29 10.94 10.40 -7.57
C PRO A 29 9.72 10.92 -6.78
N GLY A 30 9.92 11.18 -5.49
CA GLY A 30 8.87 11.68 -4.61
C GLY A 30 9.47 12.25 -3.32
N ASP A 31 8.70 13.10 -2.67
CA ASP A 31 9.04 13.82 -1.42
C ASP A 31 8.15 13.42 -0.23
N ALA A 32 7.16 12.55 -0.48
CA ALA A 32 6.26 11.99 0.51
C ALA A 32 6.23 10.46 0.41
N TYR A 33 6.23 9.79 1.56
CA TYR A 33 6.29 8.34 1.65
C TYR A 33 5.18 7.79 2.54
N PHE A 34 4.67 6.61 2.19
CA PHE A 34 3.82 5.83 3.07
C PHE A 34 4.65 5.36 4.29
N PRO A 35 4.07 5.26 5.51
CA PRO A 35 4.80 4.78 6.67
C PRO A 35 5.33 3.35 6.45
N ALA A 36 6.43 3.00 7.12
CA ALA A 36 6.97 1.64 7.06
C ALA A 36 5.92 0.63 7.56
N LEU A 37 5.74 -0.46 6.80
CA LEU A 37 4.81 -1.54 7.11
C LEU A 37 5.56 -2.72 7.71
N ASP A 38 5.32 -3.02 8.98
CA ASP A 38 5.85 -4.23 9.60
C ASP A 38 5.11 -5.46 9.05
N ARG A 39 5.83 -6.34 8.34
CA ARG A 39 5.24 -7.54 7.72
C ARG A 39 4.80 -8.59 8.74
N SER A 40 5.23 -8.48 10.00
CA SER A 40 4.72 -9.32 11.09
C SER A 40 3.33 -8.88 11.58
N GLU A 41 3.00 -7.59 11.44
CA GLU A 41 1.69 -7.05 11.85
C GLU A 41 0.63 -7.12 10.74
N TRP A 42 1.03 -7.34 9.49
CA TRP A 42 0.16 -7.22 8.33
C TRP A 42 0.24 -8.45 7.43
N ARG A 43 -0.91 -9.08 7.21
CA ARG A 43 -1.08 -10.23 6.33
C ARG A 43 -1.77 -9.81 5.04
N GLU A 44 -1.17 -10.14 3.89
CA GLU A 44 -1.83 -9.99 2.59
C GLU A 44 -2.99 -10.99 2.49
N THR A 45 -4.19 -10.50 2.22
CA THR A 45 -5.40 -11.34 2.08
C THR A 45 -5.94 -11.37 0.66
N ALA A 46 -5.60 -10.38 -0.16
CA ALA A 46 -5.92 -10.37 -1.58
C ALA A 46 -4.85 -9.64 -2.37
N ARG A 47 -4.59 -10.11 -3.60
CA ARG A 47 -3.75 -9.43 -4.58
C ARG A 47 -4.29 -9.64 -5.99
N GLU A 48 -4.53 -8.55 -6.70
CA GLU A 48 -4.86 -8.55 -8.12
C GLU A 48 -3.76 -7.83 -8.89
N ARG A 49 -2.99 -8.56 -9.72
CA ARG A 49 -1.93 -7.99 -10.54
C ARG A 49 -2.50 -7.47 -11.86
N ARG A 50 -2.00 -6.32 -12.29
CA ARG A 50 -2.35 -5.69 -13.57
C ARG A 50 -1.10 -5.11 -14.22
N THR A 51 -1.19 -4.92 -15.53
CA THR A 51 -0.15 -4.27 -16.32
C THR A 51 -0.71 -3.00 -16.91
N HIS A 52 -0.04 -1.88 -16.68
CA HIS A 52 -0.30 -0.65 -17.42
C HIS A 52 0.41 -0.73 -18.78
N THR A 53 -0.34 -0.67 -19.88
CA THR A 53 0.21 -0.73 -21.24
C THR A 53 0.33 0.68 -21.83
N GLY A 54 1.56 1.10 -22.15
CA GLY A 54 1.86 2.40 -22.77
C GLY A 54 3.37 2.64 -22.91
N PRO A 55 3.81 3.74 -23.56
CA PRO A 55 5.15 4.25 -23.37
C PRO A 55 5.27 4.54 -21.87
N ASP A 56 6.20 3.89 -21.16
CA ASP A 56 6.28 3.85 -19.68
C ASP A 56 5.42 2.80 -18.95
N GLY A 57 4.97 1.74 -19.64
CA GLY A 57 4.26 0.63 -19.00
C GLY A 57 4.95 0.06 -17.76
N PHE A 58 4.15 -0.33 -16.77
CA PHE A 58 4.63 -0.89 -15.52
C PHE A 58 3.62 -1.90 -14.96
N GLU A 59 4.11 -2.85 -14.18
CA GLU A 59 3.25 -3.73 -13.38
C GLU A 59 2.82 -3.02 -12.11
N TYR A 60 1.60 -3.31 -11.68
CA TYR A 60 1.12 -2.90 -10.37
C TYR A 60 0.15 -3.95 -9.82
N ALA A 61 -0.13 -3.87 -8.52
CA ALA A 61 -1.12 -4.74 -7.90
C ALA A 61 -2.04 -3.96 -6.98
N PHE A 62 -3.33 -4.29 -7.01
CA PHE A 62 -4.24 -3.98 -5.92
C PHE A 62 -4.05 -5.04 -4.84
N ALA A 63 -3.52 -4.63 -3.70
CA ALA A 63 -3.27 -5.50 -2.56
C ALA A 63 -4.13 -5.08 -1.37
N THR A 64 -4.79 -6.05 -0.75
CA THR A 64 -5.47 -5.86 0.53
C THR A 64 -4.66 -6.54 1.61
N TYR A 65 -4.37 -5.79 2.67
CA TYR A 65 -3.74 -6.29 3.88
C TYR A 65 -4.71 -6.17 5.05
N GLU A 66 -4.71 -7.17 5.91
CA GLU A 66 -5.41 -7.14 7.19
C GLU A 66 -4.39 -7.29 8.32
N ARG A 67 -4.70 -6.71 9.48
CA ARG A 67 -3.85 -6.88 10.66
C ARG A 67 -3.78 -8.38 10.99
N ALA A 68 -2.56 -8.91 11.11
CA ALA A 68 -2.36 -10.26 11.62
C ALA A 68 -2.96 -10.30 13.04
N ALA A 69 -3.98 -11.13 13.26
CA ALA A 69 -4.45 -11.39 14.60
C ALA A 69 -3.27 -11.95 15.40
N GLY A 70 -2.97 -11.30 16.54
CA GLY A 70 -2.00 -11.82 17.50
C GLY A 70 -2.44 -13.14 18.08
#